data_AF-A0A964BFI7-F1
#
_entry.id   AF-A0A964BFI7-F1
#
_cell.length_a   1.000
_cell.length_b   1.000
_cell.length_c   1.000
_cell.angle_alpha   90.00
_cell.angle_beta   90.00
_cell.angle_gamma   90.00
#
_symmetry.space_group_name_H-M   'P 1'
#
loop_
_entity.id
_entity.type
_entity.pdbx_description
1 polymer ?
#
loop_
_entity_poly.entity_id
_entity_poly.type
_entity_poly.pdbx_seq_one_letter_code
_entity_poly.pdbx_strand_id
1 'polypeptide(L)' 'NGEAVDLVDSIERTATGRRVRDVMRVNGFEHGHYQTDHFPQIDEDSHAA' A
#
# COMPACT_ATOMS: atom_id res chain seq x y z
N ASN A 1 6.43 -8.68 21.87
CA ASN A 1 6.46 -7.51 20.97
C ASN A 1 6.10 -7.95 19.58
N GLY A 2 4.87 -7.67 19.14
CA GLY A 2 4.50 -7.80 17.74
C GLY A 2 4.96 -6.53 17.03
N GLU A 3 5.64 -6.69 15.91
CA GLU A 3 6.04 -5.57 15.05
C GLU A 3 4.76 -4.97 14.43
N ALA A 4 4.54 -3.67 14.60
CA ALA A 4 3.40 -3.00 14.01
C ALA A 4 3.70 -2.71 12.53
N VAL A 5 2.78 -3.07 11.65
CA VAL A 5 2.82 -2.71 10.23
C VAL A 5 1.89 -1.51 10.07
N ASP A 6 2.42 -0.38 9.61
CA ASP A 6 1.63 0.85 9.38
C ASP A 6 1.20 0.98 7.90
N LEU A 7 1.98 0.42 6.97
CA LEU A 7 1.79 0.57 5.53
C LEU A 7 2.16 -0.72 4.78
N VAL A 8 1.34 -1.06 3.78
CA VAL A 8 1.62 -2.14 2.83
C VAL A 8 1.47 -1.60 1.40
N ASP A 9 2.53 -1.76 0.59
CA ASP A 9 2.52 -1.35 -0.82
C ASP A 9 2.54 -2.58 -1.75
N SER A 10 1.57 -2.65 -2.65
CA SER A 10 1.55 -3.64 -3.73
C SER A 10 2.35 -3.12 -4.91
N ILE A 11 3.48 -3.75 -5.22
CA ILE A 11 4.40 -3.31 -6.28
C ILE A 11 4.44 -4.35 -7.39
N GLU A 12 4.06 -3.94 -8.60
CA GLU A 12 4.25 -4.72 -9.82
C GLU A 12 5.58 -4.38 -10.49
N ARG A 13 6.31 -5.39 -10.96
CA ARG A 13 7.45 -5.19 -11.85
C ARG A 13 6.96 -5.06 -13.29
N THR A 14 7.40 -4.02 -13.99
CA THR A 14 7.10 -3.78 -15.40
C THR A 14 8.33 -4.04 -16.26
N ALA A 15 8.18 -3.99 -17.59
CA ALA A 15 9.30 -4.13 -18.52
C ALA A 15 10.37 -3.03 -18.34
N THR A 16 9.98 -1.87 -17.81
CA THR A 16 10.83 -0.67 -17.68
C THR A 16 11.09 -0.27 -16.23
N GLY A 17 10.49 -0.94 -15.24
CA GLY A 17 10.62 -0.51 -13.85
C GLY A 17 9.67 -1.23 -12.88
N ARG A 18 9.10 -0.44 -11.96
CA ARG A 18 8.17 -0.89 -10.93
C ARG A 18 7.04 0.11 -10.83
N ARG A 19 5.81 -0.38 -10.68
CA ARG A 19 4.60 0.43 -10.52
C ARG A 19 3.91 0.04 -9.21
N VAL A 20 3.54 1.03 -8.41
CA VAL A 20 2.67 0.78 -7.25
C VAL A 20 1.23 0.60 -7.74
N ARG A 21 0.60 -0.50 -7.36
CA ARG A 21 -0.77 -0.85 -7.73
C ARG A 21 -1.78 -0.44 -6.68
N ASP A 22 -1.38 -0.55 -5.42
CA ASP A 22 -2.23 -0.26 -4.28
C ASP A 22 -1.35 0.14 -3.10
N VAL A 23 -1.82 1.13 -2.36
CA VAL A 23 -1.27 1.52 -1.07
C VAL A 23 -2.33 1.22 -0.04
N MET A 24 -1.97 0.43 0.96
CA MET A 24 -2.87 0.02 2.03
C MET A 24 -2.35 0.55 3.35
N ARG A 25 -3.09 1.48 3.95
CA ARG A 25 -2.80 1.94 5.32
C ARG A 25 -3.40 0.95 6.30
N VAL A 26 -2.61 0.51 7.27
CA VAL A 26 -3.06 -0.35 8.36
C VAL A 26 -3.37 0.53 9.57
N ASN A 27 -4.63 0.56 9.99
CA ASN A 27 -5.10 1.38 11.10
C ASN A 27 -4.96 0.68 12.46
N GLY A 28 -4.86 -0.65 12.46
CA GLY A 28 -4.71 -1.47 13.67
C GLY A 28 -5.27 -2.88 13.50
N PHE A 29 -5.21 -3.68 14.56
CA PHE A 29 -5.79 -5.03 14.61
C PHE A 29 -6.98 -5.06 15.56
N GLU A 30 -8.16 -5.37 15.04
CA GLU A 30 -9.41 -5.42 15.80
C GLU A 30 -10.24 -6.62 15.35
N HIS A 31 -10.93 -7.30 16.27
CA HIS A 31 -11.82 -8.43 15.95
C HIS A 31 -11.16 -9.55 15.10
N GLY A 32 -9.88 -9.83 15.32
CA GLY A 32 -9.17 -10.89 14.60
C GLY A 32 -8.69 -10.54 13.20
N HIS A 33 -8.82 -9.28 12.77
CA HIS A 33 -8.40 -8.81 11.46
C HIS A 33 -7.76 -7.42 11.51
N TYR A 34 -6.92 -7.10 10.53
CA TYR A 34 -6.42 -5.75 10.35
C TYR A 34 -7.50 -4.86 9.76
N GLN A 35 -7.62 -3.65 10.30
CA GLN A 35 -8.42 -2.58 9.70
C GLN A 35 -7.57 -1.85 8.69
N THR A 36 -8.03 -1.76 7.44
CA THR A 36 -7.21 -1.29 6.32
C THR A 36 -7.96 -0.33 5.42
N ASP A 37 -7.32 0.77 5.04
CA ASP A 37 -7.79 1.69 4.01
C ASP A 37 -6.98 1.46 2.72
N HIS A 38 -7.67 1.27 1.59
CA HIS A 38 -7.04 1.01 0.29
C HIS A 38 -7.11 2.24 -0.61
N PHE A 39 -6.00 2.50 -1.29
CA PHE A 39 -5.86 3.57 -2.26
C PHE A 39 -5.42 2.96 -3.60
N PRO A 40 -6.36 2.30 -4.32
CA PRO A 40 -6.04 1.61 -5.56
C PRO A 40 -5.72 2.63 -6.65
N GLN A 41 -4.70 2.31 -7.45
CA GLN A 41 -4.30 3.08 -8.61
C GLN A 41 -3.72 4.47 -8.27
N ILE A 42 -2.48 4.49 -7.80
CA ILE A 42 -1.67 5.73 -7.88
C ILE A 42 -1.27 5.90 -9.34
N ASP A 43 -1.83 6.88 -10.03
CA ASP A 43 -1.32 7.26 -11.35
C ASP A 43 0.11 7.78 -11.20
N GLU A 44 1.04 7.18 -11.95
CA GLU A 44 2.46 7.56 -11.95
C GLU A 44 2.68 9.03 -12.34
N ASP A 45 1.69 9.65 -13.00
CA ASP A 45 1.69 11.06 -13.39
C ASP A 45 1.27 12.03 -12.25
N SER A 46 0.77 11.52 -11.11
CA SER A 46 0.34 12.38 -9.99
C SER A 46 1.48 12.85 -9.08
N HIS A 47 2.72 12.44 -9.36
CA HIS A 47 3.93 12.92 -8.69
C HIS A 47 4.95 13.45 -9.71
N ALA A 48 4.56 14.43 -10.52
CA ALA A 48 5.52 15.35 -11.13
C ALA A 48 5.92 16.40 -10.08
N ALA A 49 7.14 16.29 -9.56
CA ALA A 49 7.81 17.35 -8.79
C ALA A 49 8.41 18.41 -9.72
#